data_AF-A0A8J2KH04-F1
#
_entry.id   AF-A0A8J2KH04-F1
#
_cell.length_a   1.000
_cell.length_b   1.000
_cell.length_c   1.000
_cell.angle_alpha   90.00
_cell.angle_beta   90.00
_cell.angle_gamma   90.00
#
_symmetry.space_group_name_H-M   'P 1'
#
loop_
_entity.id
_entity.type
_entity.pdbx_description
1 polymer ?
#
loop_
_entity_poly.entity_id
_entity_poly.type
_entity_poly.pdbx_seq_one_letter_code
_entity_poly.pdbx_strand_id
1 'polypeptide(L)'
;DEDVVYVNPNYRVGAFGFLNNGDTTIRGNMGLKDQTLALRWVKDNIQAFGGDPKNITIFGQSSGGTSIHYLTLSPSTEGLF
;
A
#
# COMPACT_ATOMS: atom_id res chain seq x y z
N ASP A 1 10.96 -7.05 21.85
CA ASP A 1 11.15 -7.46 20.45
C ASP A 1 10.13 -8.51 20.12
N GLU A 2 9.41 -8.28 19.03
CA GLU A 2 8.42 -9.23 18.50
C GLU A 2 9.01 -9.90 17.26
N ASP A 3 8.71 -11.17 17.04
CA ASP A 3 9.23 -11.96 15.92
C ASP A 3 8.45 -11.67 14.63
N VAL A 4 8.69 -10.49 14.05
CA VAL A 4 8.00 -10.01 12.84
C VAL A 4 8.95 -9.33 11.86
N VAL A 5 8.65 -9.45 10.56
CA VAL A 5 9.31 -8.64 9.52
C VAL A 5 8.56 -7.32 9.36
N TYR A 6 9.24 -6.21 9.64
CA TYR A 6 8.69 -4.87 9.47
C TYR A 6 9.07 -4.26 8.12
N VAL A 7 8.07 -3.75 7.38
CA VAL A 7 8.25 -3.08 6.09
C VAL A 7 7.64 -1.68 6.13
N ASN A 8 8.38 -0.67 5.67
CA ASN A 8 7.92 0.72 5.62
C ASN A 8 8.23 1.36 4.25
N PRO A 9 7.32 1.26 3.27
CA PRO A 9 7.53 1.85 1.96
C PRO A 9 7.16 3.34 1.94
N ASN A 10 7.92 4.12 1.18
CA ASN A 10 7.52 5.49 0.83
C ASN A 10 6.45 5.48 -0.28
N TYR A 11 5.57 6.48 -0.27
CA TYR A 11 4.59 6.73 -1.34
C TYR A 11 4.47 8.22 -1.62
N ARG A 12 4.01 8.60 -2.81
CA ARG A 12 3.84 10.02 -3.16
C ARG A 12 2.73 10.68 -2.33
N VAL A 13 2.99 11.92 -1.90
CA VAL A 13 2.08 12.75 -1.10
C VAL A 13 1.76 14.08 -1.81
N GLY A 14 0.80 14.84 -1.27
CA GLY A 14 0.40 16.14 -1.81
C GLY A 14 -0.10 16.07 -3.25
N ALA A 15 0.14 17.12 -4.04
CA ALA A 15 -0.29 17.17 -5.45
C ALA A 15 0.30 16.02 -6.29
N PHE A 16 1.55 15.63 -6.04
CA PHE A 16 2.18 14.53 -6.78
C PHE A 16 1.60 13.16 -6.47
N GLY A 17 0.96 12.98 -5.31
CA GLY A 17 0.28 11.75 -4.91
C GLY A 17 -1.21 11.73 -5.24
N PHE A 18 -1.88 12.88 -5.20
CA PHE A 18 -3.34 12.92 -5.11
C PHE A 18 -4.01 13.97 -6.01
N LEU A 19 -3.29 14.65 -6.90
CA LEU A 19 -3.93 15.53 -7.89
C LEU A 19 -4.87 14.72 -8.78
N ASN A 20 -6.10 15.20 -8.91
CA ASN A 20 -7.12 14.69 -9.82
C ASN A 20 -7.83 15.91 -10.42
N ASN A 21 -8.02 15.92 -11.75
CA ASN A 21 -8.66 17.03 -12.47
C ASN A 21 -10.13 16.73 -12.84
N GLY A 22 -10.71 15.67 -12.30
CA GLY A 22 -12.09 15.24 -12.56
C GLY A 22 -12.28 14.44 -13.84
N ASP A 23 -11.23 14.22 -14.64
CA ASP A 23 -11.28 13.43 -15.88
C ASP A 23 -10.29 12.25 -15.88
N THR A 24 -10.16 11.58 -17.03
CA THR A 24 -9.33 10.39 -17.18
C THR A 24 -7.86 10.68 -17.50
N THR A 25 -7.51 11.95 -17.78
CA THR A 25 -6.16 12.43 -18.06
C THR A 25 -5.33 12.44 -16.79
N ILE A 26 -5.87 12.98 -15.68
CA ILE A 26 -5.25 12.92 -14.36
C ILE A 26 -6.16 12.16 -13.40
N ARG A 27 -6.11 10.82 -13.50
CA ARG A 27 -6.95 9.92 -12.68
C ARG A 27 -6.72 10.02 -11.17
N GLY A 28 -5.62 10.63 -10.72
CA GLY A 28 -5.24 10.73 -9.31
C GLY A 28 -4.94 9.39 -8.64
N ASN A 29 -5.01 9.39 -7.30
CA ASN A 29 -4.72 8.26 -6.42
C ASN A 29 -3.35 7.62 -6.67
N MET A 30 -2.37 8.42 -7.06
CA MET A 30 -1.01 7.94 -7.32
C MET A 30 -0.34 7.45 -6.04
N GLY A 31 -0.55 8.11 -4.91
CA GLY A 31 -0.07 7.65 -3.61
C GLY A 31 -0.66 6.29 -3.20
N LEU A 32 -1.95 6.06 -3.44
CA LEU A 32 -2.57 4.74 -3.19
C LEU A 32 -2.01 3.67 -4.14
N LYS A 33 -1.79 4.01 -5.42
CA LYS A 33 -1.18 3.07 -6.39
C LYS A 33 0.25 2.72 -6.02
N ASP A 34 1.03 3.66 -5.48
CA ASP A 34 2.37 3.39 -4.96
C ASP A 34 2.31 2.39 -3.80
N GLN A 35 1.37 2.56 -2.87
CA GLN A 35 1.15 1.60 -1.77
C GLN A 35 0.69 0.23 -2.29
N THR A 36 -0.21 0.18 -3.28
CA THR A 36 -0.61 -1.09 -3.90
C THR A 36 0.58 -1.79 -4.59
N LEU A 37 1.46 -1.03 -5.25
CA LEU A 37 2.67 -1.58 -5.84
C LEU A 37 3.62 -2.11 -4.76
N ALA A 38 3.79 -1.39 -3.66
CA ALA A 38 4.58 -1.85 -2.53
C ALA A 38 4.02 -3.15 -1.92
N LEU A 39 2.69 -3.28 -1.78
CA LEU A 39 2.07 -4.52 -1.31
C LEU A 39 2.32 -5.70 -2.24
N ARG A 40 2.24 -5.50 -3.58
CA ARG A 40 2.63 -6.53 -4.54
C ARG A 40 4.10 -6.93 -4.37
N TRP A 41 4.99 -5.95 -4.25
CA TRP A 41 6.40 -6.21 -4.03
C TRP A 41 6.63 -7.02 -2.74
N VAL A 42 5.97 -6.66 -1.64
CA VAL A 42 6.04 -7.43 -0.39
C VAL A 42 5.53 -8.85 -0.60
N LYS A 43 4.33 -9.02 -1.18
CA LYS A 43 3.75 -10.35 -1.45
C LYS A 43 4.68 -11.24 -2.26
N ASP A 44 5.34 -10.68 -3.27
CA ASP A 44 6.19 -11.43 -4.20
C ASP A 44 7.59 -11.72 -3.65
N ASN A 45 8.09 -10.91 -2.71
CA ASN A 45 9.52 -10.93 -2.33
C ASN A 45 9.78 -11.19 -0.84
N ILE A 46 8.80 -10.99 0.05
CA ILE A 46 9.06 -10.99 1.51
C ILE A 46 9.59 -12.33 2.04
N GLN A 47 9.31 -13.43 1.34
CA GLN A 47 9.86 -14.75 1.67
C GLN A 47 11.39 -14.77 1.67
N ALA A 48 12.04 -14.02 0.77
CA ALA A 48 13.50 -13.92 0.73
C ALA A 48 14.10 -13.18 1.95
N PHE A 49 13.26 -12.45 2.69
CA PHE A 49 13.62 -11.71 3.90
C PHE A 49 13.13 -12.40 5.19
N GLY A 50 12.62 -13.64 5.08
CA GLY A 50 12.13 -14.42 6.22
C GLY A 50 10.67 -14.14 6.62
N GLY A 51 9.92 -13.37 5.84
CA GLY A 51 8.48 -13.17 6.08
C GLY A 51 7.60 -14.21 5.40
N ASP A 52 6.38 -14.38 5.87
CA ASP A 52 5.37 -15.23 5.23
C ASP A 52 4.46 -14.38 4.33
N PRO A 53 4.47 -14.59 2.99
CA PRO A 53 3.60 -13.84 2.08
C PRO A 53 2.10 -14.11 2.32
N LYS A 54 1.72 -15.16 3.05
CA LYS A 54 0.31 -15.46 3.41
C LYS A 54 -0.13 -14.82 4.73
N ASN A 55 0.78 -14.17 5.44
CA ASN A 55 0.51 -13.56 6.75
C ASN A 55 1.03 -12.12 6.79
N ILE A 56 0.40 -11.24 6.00
CA ILE A 56 0.76 -9.83 5.90
C ILE A 56 -0.29 -9.01 6.66
N THR A 57 0.14 -8.24 7.65
CA THR A 57 -0.72 -7.26 8.31
C THR A 57 -0.35 -5.85 7.87
N ILE A 58 -1.33 -5.09 7.37
CA ILE A 58 -1.14 -3.68 7.04
C ILE A 58 -1.69 -2.81 8.18
N PHE A 59 -0.94 -1.76 8.53
CA PHE A 59 -1.33 -0.84 9.60
C PHE A 59 -0.81 0.57 9.32
N GLY A 60 -1.47 1.58 9.89
CA GLY A 60 -1.12 2.98 9.69
C GLY A 60 -1.93 3.91 10.59
N GLN A 61 -1.45 5.14 10.76
CA GLN A 61 -2.07 6.18 11.60
C GLN A 61 -2.40 7.41 10.75
N SER A 62 -3.45 8.15 11.11
CA SER A 62 -3.93 9.35 10.39
C SER A 62 -4.17 9.07 8.90
N SER A 63 -3.56 9.82 7.98
CA SER A 63 -3.65 9.57 6.53
C SER A 63 -3.18 8.16 6.13
N GLY A 64 -2.24 7.57 6.88
CA GLY A 64 -1.85 6.17 6.72
C GLY A 64 -3.00 5.23 7.08
N GLY A 65 -3.72 5.48 8.19
CA GLY A 65 -4.89 4.69 8.58
C GLY A 65 -6.05 4.81 7.59
N THR A 66 -6.27 6.01 7.05
CA THR A 66 -7.23 6.22 5.94
C THR A 66 -6.79 5.46 4.69
N SER A 67 -5.48 5.43 4.39
CA SER A 67 -4.95 4.64 3.28
C SER A 67 -5.21 3.15 3.48
N ILE A 68 -4.98 2.61 4.69
CA ILE A 68 -5.32 1.22 5.02
C ILE A 68 -6.79 0.93 4.74
N HIS A 69 -7.70 1.81 5.19
CA HIS A 69 -9.12 1.65 4.92
C HIS A 69 -9.44 1.59 3.41
N TYR A 70 -8.85 2.47 2.60
CA TYR A 70 -9.04 2.42 1.15
C TYR A 70 -8.42 1.18 0.49
N LEU A 71 -7.27 0.71 0.98
CA LEU A 71 -6.64 -0.51 0.49
C LEU A 71 -7.45 -1.76 0.86
N THR A 72 -8.13 -1.79 2.02
CA THR A 72 -9.05 -2.89 2.36
C THR A 72 -10.29 -2.92 1.45
N LEU A 73 -10.76 -1.76 0.99
CA LEU A 73 -11.93 -1.67 0.11
C LEU A 73 -11.62 -1.87 -1.38
N SER A 74 -10.35 -1.73 -1.79
CA SER A 74 -9.99 -1.73 -3.20
C SER A 74 -9.95 -3.16 -3.77
N PRO A 75 -10.59 -3.44 -4.92
CA PRO A 75 -10.40 -4.71 -5.62
C PRO A 75 -8.95 -4.93 -6.09
N SER A 76 -8.17 -3.86 -6.22
CA SER A 76 -6.78 -3.93 -6.74
C SER A 76 -5.76 -4.51 -5.75
N THR A 77 -6.19 -4.71 -4.50
CA THR A 77 -5.41 -5.22 -3.38
C THR A 77 -5.94 -6.56 -2.85
N GLU A 78 -6.96 -7.14 -3.48
CA GLU A 78 -7.52 -8.41 -3.07
C GLU A 78 -6.44 -9.52 -3.07
N GLY A 79 -6.31 -10.22 -1.94
CA GLY A 79 -5.31 -11.27 -1.73
C GLY A 79 -3.87 -10.81 -1.51
N LEU A 80 -3.61 -9.49 -1.46
CA LEU A 80 -2.26 -8.96 -1.24
C LEU A 80 -1.84 -8.92 0.23
N PHE A 81 -2.79 -8.91 1.16
CA PHE A 81 -2.55 -8.99 2.60
C PHE A 81 -3.67 -9.75 3.29
#